data_AF-A0A972J0Z7-F1
#
_entry.id   AF-A0A972J0Z7-F1
#
_cell.length_a   1.000
_cell.length_b   1.000
_cell.length_c   1.000
_cell.angle_alpha   90.00
_cell.angle_beta   90.00
_cell.angle_gamma   90.00
#
_symmetry.space_group_name_H-M   'P 1'
#
loop_
_entity.id
_entity.type
_entity.pdbx_description
1 polymer ?
#
loop_
_entity_poly.entity_id
_entity_poly.type
_entity_poly.pdbx_seq_one_letter_code
_entity_poly.pdbx_strand_id
1 'polypeptide(L)'
;FQLSVAATLGMILFSAPMQARLQRWLEARIGQAAALRLSSTAGEYLLTTFAAQAFTLPLIVYHFQEVSPLFLLANPLVLPAQPLVMLLGMLALGGGLLALNLGKALAWFAWLPAAYTNHVVVWLADLLPSAWRFPPFSFFWVLAAWALVLSLTLPLKHKPAKALARPTALGIIGASLAVLVWMAVAHAPDSRLHLRALNSPEQPVLLVRSAGGRYLLVGGALPSTTLAEQLGRALPPFRRELDALVIPACGRDDVQGLFGLNESVRIGAVYWACNPDRLQITRRLYAAFQEAGITQRRLQAEDSLLLDPGASIHFALGEDALRSLRLQSGDFSALIQYEAAASQEPASLWIGAFAQDLPEGQVRLAVGPRPLTNPARDPESRSLIALVDWTWVEAITDGQEFRIIAVK
;
A
#
# COMPACT_ATOMS: atom_id res chain seq x y z
N PHE A 1 9.71 -20.28 -9.92
CA PHE A 1 10.83 -21.16 -9.52
C PHE A 1 11.79 -20.59 -8.48
N GLN A 2 11.96 -19.25 -8.36
CA GLN A 2 12.93 -18.65 -7.43
C GLN A 2 12.73 -19.07 -5.96
N LEU A 3 11.48 -19.09 -5.47
CA LEU A 3 11.17 -19.48 -4.09
C LEU A 3 11.54 -20.94 -3.80
N SER A 4 11.21 -21.86 -4.71
CA SER A 4 11.54 -23.28 -4.55
C SER A 4 13.05 -23.52 -4.54
N VAL A 5 13.81 -22.82 -5.41
CA VAL A 5 15.28 -22.89 -5.44
C VAL A 5 15.89 -22.32 -4.16
N ALA A 6 15.38 -21.20 -3.65
CA ALA A 6 15.84 -20.62 -2.39
C ALA A 6 15.54 -21.52 -1.19
N ALA A 7 14.35 -22.13 -1.15
CA ALA A 7 13.96 -23.08 -0.11
C ALA A 7 14.88 -24.30 -0.09
N THR A 8 15.14 -24.92 -1.25
CA THR A 8 16.03 -26.08 -1.35
C THR A 8 17.47 -25.70 -1.01
N LEU A 9 17.95 -24.55 -1.48
CA LEU A 9 19.27 -24.04 -1.12
C LEU A 9 19.41 -23.81 0.39
N GLY A 10 18.41 -23.21 1.03
CA GLY A 10 18.37 -23.03 2.48
C GLY A 10 18.40 -24.36 3.23
N MET A 11 17.59 -25.34 2.81
CA MET A 11 17.59 -26.68 3.40
C MET A 11 18.94 -27.38 3.25
N ILE A 12 19.56 -27.36 2.07
CA ILE A 12 20.86 -28.00 1.83
C ILE A 12 21.97 -27.36 2.67
N LEU A 13 21.99 -26.03 2.73
CA LEU A 13 23.05 -25.29 3.42
C LEU A 13 22.89 -25.29 4.95
N PHE A 14 21.66 -25.35 5.48
CA PHE A 14 21.40 -25.08 6.91
C PHE A 14 20.88 -26.27 7.72
N SER A 15 20.34 -27.31 7.08
CA SER A 15 19.78 -28.48 7.81
C SER A 15 20.83 -29.12 8.74
N ALA A 16 21.95 -29.57 8.18
CA ALA A 16 23.03 -30.22 8.94
C ALA A 16 23.70 -29.31 10.00
N PRO A 17 24.12 -28.06 9.71
CA PRO A 17 24.78 -27.23 10.71
C PRO A 17 23.84 -26.75 11.82
N MET A 18 22.56 -26.46 11.54
CA MET A 18 21.59 -26.11 12.58
C MET A 18 21.33 -27.29 13.51
N GLN A 19 21.16 -28.50 12.97
CA GLN A 19 20.98 -29.71 13.79
C GLN A 19 22.16 -29.93 14.72
N ALA A 20 23.39 -29.84 14.20
CA ALA A 20 24.60 -29.99 15.00
C ALA A 20 24.77 -28.91 16.09
N ARG A 21 24.27 -27.69 15.86
CA ARG A 21 24.30 -26.59 16.85
C ARG A 21 23.22 -26.77 17.92
N LEU A 22 22.01 -27.14 17.50
CA LEU A 22 20.89 -27.42 18.38
C LEU A 22 21.23 -28.59 19.31
N GLN A 23 21.77 -29.68 18.76
CA GLN A 23 22.20 -30.84 19.54
C GLN A 23 23.23 -30.47 20.61
N ARG A 24 24.28 -29.71 20.25
CA ARG A 24 25.27 -29.20 21.22
C ARG A 24 24.67 -28.29 22.30
N TRP A 25 23.69 -27.46 21.94
CA TRP A 25 23.01 -26.57 22.89
C TRP A 25 22.11 -27.34 23.86
N LEU A 26 21.38 -28.36 23.36
CA LEU A 26 20.54 -29.24 24.18
C LEU A 26 21.38 -30.15 25.10
N GLU A 27 22.48 -30.71 24.58
CA GLU A 27 23.43 -31.50 25.39
C GLU A 27 23.99 -30.69 26.56
N ALA A 28 24.26 -29.39 26.35
CA ALA A 28 24.78 -28.50 27.39
C ALA A 28 23.74 -28.08 28.46
N ARG A 29 22.42 -28.15 28.16
CA ARG A 29 21.35 -27.62 29.02
C ARG A 29 20.48 -28.69 29.69
N ILE A 30 20.22 -29.81 29.00
CA ILE A 30 19.12 -30.74 29.37
C ILE A 30 19.59 -32.21 29.38
N GLY A 31 20.86 -32.49 29.05
CA GLY A 31 21.45 -33.83 29.05
C GLY A 31 21.13 -34.67 27.81
N GLN A 32 21.97 -35.68 27.54
CA GLN A 32 21.97 -36.46 26.29
C GLN A 32 20.64 -37.16 25.98
N ALA A 33 19.89 -37.60 26.99
CA ALA A 33 18.63 -38.33 26.81
C ALA A 33 17.47 -37.44 26.29
N ALA A 34 17.42 -36.17 26.68
CA ALA A 34 16.43 -35.22 26.17
C ALA A 34 16.83 -34.69 24.78
N ALA A 35 18.14 -34.53 24.53
CA ALA A 35 18.68 -34.16 23.22
C ALA A 35 18.27 -35.18 22.14
N LEU A 36 18.42 -36.47 22.42
CA LEU A 36 18.02 -37.56 21.51
C LEU A 36 16.50 -37.62 21.25
N ARG A 37 15.66 -37.31 22.24
CA ARG A 37 14.19 -37.30 22.09
C ARG A 37 13.66 -36.09 21.34
N LEU A 38 14.27 -34.91 21.52
CA LEU A 38 13.85 -33.70 20.81
C LEU A 38 14.42 -33.66 19.38
N SER A 39 15.59 -34.29 19.16
CA SER A 39 16.23 -34.37 17.85
C SER A 39 15.62 -35.41 16.92
N SER A 40 14.84 -36.38 17.39
CA SER A 40 14.55 -37.58 16.60
C SER A 40 13.53 -37.39 15.47
N THR A 41 12.70 -36.34 15.48
CA THR A 41 11.73 -36.10 14.37
C THR A 41 11.18 -34.67 14.34
N ALA A 42 10.59 -34.20 15.44
CA ALA A 42 9.91 -32.91 15.47
C ALA A 42 10.88 -31.72 15.34
N GLY A 43 12.03 -31.78 16.00
CA GLY A 43 13.08 -30.78 15.86
C GLY A 43 13.64 -30.71 14.44
N GLU A 44 13.66 -31.84 13.72
CA GLU A 44 14.18 -31.95 12.36
C GLU A 44 13.26 -31.26 11.34
N TYR A 45 11.95 -31.55 11.40
CA TYR A 45 10.93 -30.90 10.57
C TYR A 45 10.83 -29.39 10.84
N LEU A 46 10.91 -28.97 12.10
CA LEU A 46 10.89 -27.56 12.44
C LEU A 46 12.15 -26.85 11.93
N LEU A 47 13.34 -27.41 12.16
CA LEU A 47 14.60 -26.80 11.69
C LEU A 47 14.65 -26.68 10.17
N THR A 48 14.26 -27.73 9.46
CA THR A 48 14.24 -27.74 7.98
C THR A 48 13.24 -26.72 7.44
N THR A 49 12.08 -26.60 8.08
CA THR A 49 11.08 -25.57 7.74
C THR A 49 11.63 -24.16 7.99
N PHE A 50 12.24 -23.90 9.15
CA PHE A 50 12.87 -22.60 9.45
C PHE A 50 14.01 -22.27 8.48
N ALA A 51 14.83 -23.25 8.10
CA ALA A 51 15.91 -23.08 7.14
C ALA A 51 15.38 -22.69 5.74
N ALA A 52 14.34 -23.37 5.28
CA ALA A 52 13.66 -23.01 4.03
C ALA A 52 13.06 -21.59 4.11
N GLN A 53 12.36 -21.27 5.20
CA GLN A 53 11.72 -19.98 5.41
C GLN A 53 12.72 -18.82 5.49
N ALA A 54 13.88 -19.01 6.11
CA ALA A 54 14.91 -17.98 6.21
C ALA A 54 15.44 -17.54 4.83
N PHE A 55 15.50 -18.47 3.86
CA PHE A 55 15.95 -18.17 2.50
C PHE A 55 14.84 -17.67 1.59
N THR A 56 13.58 -18.08 1.83
CA THR A 56 12.44 -17.63 1.02
C THR A 56 11.89 -16.29 1.47
N LEU A 57 11.95 -15.96 2.77
CA LEU A 57 11.35 -14.75 3.31
C LEU A 57 11.84 -13.46 2.63
N PRO A 58 13.15 -13.23 2.37
CA PRO A 58 13.60 -12.04 1.65
C PRO A 58 13.01 -11.93 0.24
N LEU A 59 12.85 -13.06 -0.47
CA LEU A 59 12.22 -13.11 -1.79
C LEU A 59 10.71 -12.87 -1.71
N ILE A 60 10.04 -13.40 -0.69
CA ILE A 60 8.60 -13.18 -0.48
C ILE A 60 8.36 -11.69 -0.22
N VAL A 61 9.15 -11.07 0.66
CA VAL A 61 9.06 -9.64 0.97
C VAL A 61 9.36 -8.80 -0.28
N TYR A 62 10.33 -9.19 -1.11
CA TYR A 62 10.68 -8.47 -2.35
C TYR A 62 9.56 -8.52 -3.41
N HIS A 63 8.98 -9.70 -3.65
CA HIS A 63 7.99 -9.90 -4.72
C HIS A 63 6.58 -9.52 -4.30
N PHE A 64 6.16 -9.92 -3.09
CA PHE A 64 4.78 -9.78 -2.63
C PHE A 64 4.58 -8.58 -1.73
N GLN A 65 5.66 -7.99 -1.19
CA GLN A 65 5.59 -6.80 -0.34
C GLN A 65 4.67 -6.98 0.89
N GLU A 66 4.35 -8.23 1.23
CA GLU A 66 3.43 -8.58 2.30
C GLU A 66 3.87 -9.90 2.91
N VAL A 67 4.01 -9.93 4.24
CA VAL A 67 4.30 -11.14 5.00
C VAL A 67 3.46 -11.15 6.27
N SER A 68 2.68 -12.21 6.45
CA SER A 68 2.00 -12.44 7.72
C SER A 68 2.97 -13.11 8.70
N PRO A 69 3.21 -12.56 9.91
CA PRO A 69 4.06 -13.19 10.93
C PRO A 69 3.58 -14.60 11.32
N LEU A 70 2.27 -14.82 11.17
CA LEU A 70 1.61 -16.09 11.46
C LEU A 70 2.12 -17.24 10.59
N PHE A 71 2.73 -16.98 9.43
CA PHE A 71 3.23 -18.03 8.54
C PHE A 71 4.31 -18.92 9.20
N LEU A 72 5.05 -18.38 10.20
CA LEU A 72 6.06 -19.13 10.97
C LEU A 72 5.42 -20.19 11.88
N LEU A 73 4.21 -19.91 12.39
CA LEU A 73 3.49 -20.79 13.31
C LEU A 73 2.50 -21.68 12.55
N ALA A 74 1.80 -21.12 11.56
CA ALA A 74 0.81 -21.81 10.75
C ALA A 74 1.41 -23.03 10.06
N ASN A 75 2.60 -22.90 9.47
CA ASN A 75 3.23 -23.99 8.73
C ASN A 75 3.51 -25.23 9.61
N PRO A 76 4.20 -25.12 10.77
CA PRO A 76 4.34 -26.23 11.72
C PRO A 76 3.05 -26.90 12.17
N LEU A 77 1.98 -26.11 12.37
CA LEU A 77 0.70 -26.60 12.90
C LEU A 77 -0.18 -27.25 11.83
N VAL A 78 -0.12 -26.76 10.60
CA VAL A 78 -0.98 -27.17 9.48
C VAL A 78 -0.33 -28.27 8.64
N LEU A 79 0.97 -28.17 8.34
CA LEU A 79 1.67 -29.09 7.42
C LEU A 79 1.58 -30.57 7.82
N PRO A 80 1.62 -30.98 9.10
CA PRO A 80 1.47 -32.39 9.47
C PRO A 80 0.14 -33.01 9.05
N ALA A 81 -0.93 -32.22 9.00
CA ALA A 81 -2.26 -32.67 8.59
C ALA A 81 -2.44 -32.66 7.05
N GLN A 82 -1.62 -31.90 6.32
CA GLN A 82 -1.78 -31.70 4.88
C GLN A 82 -1.71 -33.01 4.05
N PRO A 83 -0.78 -33.96 4.30
CA PRO A 83 -0.75 -35.23 3.57
C PRO A 83 -2.01 -36.06 3.78
N LEU A 84 -2.58 -36.05 4.99
CA LEU A 84 -3.83 -36.74 5.31
C LEU A 84 -5.01 -36.12 4.57
N VAL A 85 -5.09 -34.79 4.54
CA VAL A 85 -6.12 -34.06 3.78
C VAL A 85 -6.04 -34.43 2.29
N MET A 86 -4.83 -34.42 1.72
CA MET A 86 -4.63 -34.76 0.30
C MET A 86 -4.99 -36.21 0.00
N LEU A 87 -4.54 -37.16 0.82
CA LEU A 87 -4.80 -38.59 0.62
C LEU A 87 -6.29 -38.90 0.75
N LEU A 88 -6.92 -38.48 1.84
CA LEU A 88 -8.34 -38.75 2.08
C LEU A 88 -9.23 -37.98 1.11
N GLY A 89 -8.85 -36.77 0.71
CA GLY A 89 -9.53 -36.01 -0.33
C GLY A 89 -9.49 -36.70 -1.69
N MET A 90 -8.33 -37.25 -2.06
CA MET A 90 -8.18 -38.04 -3.29
C MET A 90 -9.01 -39.32 -3.24
N LEU A 91 -8.99 -40.05 -2.11
CA LEU A 91 -9.83 -41.24 -1.93
C LEU A 91 -11.32 -40.91 -1.96
N ALA A 92 -11.74 -39.80 -1.37
CA ALA A 92 -13.13 -39.34 -1.41
C ALA A 92 -13.58 -39.00 -2.83
N LEU A 93 -12.73 -38.31 -3.59
CA LEU A 93 -12.98 -38.01 -5.00
C LEU A 93 -13.05 -39.29 -5.85
N GLY A 94 -12.08 -40.19 -5.70
CA GLY A 94 -12.06 -41.49 -6.39
C GLY A 94 -13.26 -42.37 -6.03
N GLY A 95 -13.62 -42.42 -4.75
CA GLY A 95 -14.81 -43.12 -4.28
C GLY A 95 -16.10 -42.50 -4.82
N GLY A 96 -16.17 -41.18 -4.91
CA GLY A 96 -17.31 -40.46 -5.49
C GLY A 96 -17.50 -40.72 -6.99
N LEU A 97 -16.40 -40.93 -7.73
CA LEU A 97 -16.44 -41.34 -9.13
C LEU A 97 -17.00 -42.76 -9.32
N LEU A 98 -16.75 -43.67 -8.37
CA LEU A 98 -17.29 -45.03 -8.41
C LEU A 98 -18.74 -45.11 -7.92
N ALA A 99 -19.04 -44.45 -6.80
CA ALA A 99 -20.37 -44.37 -6.22
C ALA A 99 -20.48 -43.17 -5.28
N LEU A 100 -21.54 -42.38 -5.43
CA LEU A 100 -21.75 -41.16 -4.64
C LEU A 100 -21.76 -41.42 -3.13
N ASN A 101 -22.33 -42.54 -2.68
CA ASN A 101 -22.39 -42.90 -1.25
C ASN A 101 -21.01 -43.24 -0.68
N LEU A 102 -20.15 -43.87 -1.48
CA LEU A 102 -18.78 -44.20 -1.08
C LEU A 102 -17.93 -42.93 -0.95
N GLY A 103 -18.06 -42.02 -1.93
CA GLY A 103 -17.42 -40.70 -1.86
C GLY A 103 -17.84 -39.91 -0.63
N LYS A 104 -19.13 -39.89 -0.28
CA LYS A 104 -19.63 -39.23 0.94
C LYS A 104 -19.05 -39.84 2.22
N ALA A 105 -19.00 -41.16 2.32
CA ALA A 105 -18.42 -41.85 3.47
C ALA A 105 -16.93 -41.51 3.65
N LEU A 106 -16.17 -41.52 2.56
CA LEU A 106 -14.75 -41.16 2.57
C LEU A 106 -14.51 -39.65 2.81
N ALA A 107 -15.38 -38.79 2.28
CA ALA A 107 -15.35 -37.34 2.50
C ALA A 107 -15.56 -36.99 3.97
N TRP A 108 -16.39 -37.75 4.70
CA TRP A 108 -16.55 -37.59 6.15
C TRP A 108 -15.22 -37.76 6.90
N PHE A 109 -14.41 -38.75 6.51
CA PHE A 109 -13.09 -38.93 7.08
C PHE A 109 -12.11 -37.84 6.65
N ALA A 110 -12.18 -37.38 5.39
CA ALA A 110 -11.37 -36.28 4.89
C ALA A 110 -11.70 -34.93 5.56
N TRP A 111 -12.95 -34.76 5.99
CA TRP A 111 -13.42 -33.54 6.65
C TRP A 111 -12.70 -33.30 7.98
N LEU A 112 -12.40 -34.35 8.76
CA LEU A 112 -11.78 -34.19 10.08
C LEU A 112 -10.42 -33.45 10.05
N PRO A 113 -9.41 -33.88 9.26
CA PRO A 113 -8.14 -33.15 9.17
C PRO A 113 -8.30 -31.79 8.47
N ALA A 114 -9.25 -31.63 7.54
CA ALA A 114 -9.51 -30.35 6.89
C ALA A 114 -10.17 -29.33 7.84
N ALA A 115 -11.08 -29.78 8.71
CA ALA A 115 -11.70 -28.97 9.74
C ALA A 115 -10.67 -28.53 10.77
N TYR A 116 -9.76 -29.43 11.16
CA TYR A 116 -8.62 -29.08 12.02
C TYR A 116 -7.77 -27.96 11.41
N THR A 117 -7.34 -28.07 10.16
CA THR A 117 -6.50 -27.03 9.54
C THR A 117 -7.23 -25.70 9.44
N ASN A 118 -8.52 -25.72 9.10
CA ASN A 118 -9.33 -24.51 9.01
C ASN A 118 -9.49 -23.83 10.39
N HIS A 119 -9.78 -24.60 11.44
CA HIS A 119 -9.86 -24.06 12.80
C HIS A 119 -8.55 -23.45 13.28
N VAL A 120 -7.42 -24.10 12.99
CA VAL A 120 -6.10 -23.57 13.34
C VAL A 120 -5.83 -22.24 12.62
N VAL A 121 -6.15 -22.14 11.32
CA VAL A 121 -5.92 -20.92 10.55
C VAL A 121 -6.81 -19.77 11.04
N VAL A 122 -8.10 -20.02 11.28
CA VAL A 122 -9.02 -19.00 11.81
C VAL A 122 -8.57 -18.53 13.20
N TRP A 123 -8.21 -19.47 14.09
CA TRP A 123 -7.71 -19.13 15.42
C TRP A 123 -6.41 -18.30 15.37
N LEU A 124 -5.49 -18.61 14.45
CA LEU A 124 -4.28 -17.80 14.24
C LEU A 124 -4.62 -16.41 13.70
N ALA A 125 -5.57 -16.31 12.76
CA ALA A 125 -5.97 -15.05 12.14
C ALA A 125 -6.58 -14.07 13.17
N ASP A 126 -7.37 -14.59 14.11
CA ASP A 126 -7.97 -13.77 15.19
C ASP A 126 -6.92 -13.23 16.17
N LEU A 127 -5.82 -13.96 16.40
CA LEU A 127 -4.75 -13.55 17.32
C LEU A 127 -3.90 -12.40 16.78
N LEU A 128 -3.63 -12.38 15.47
CA LEU A 128 -2.78 -11.37 14.82
C LEU A 128 -3.33 -11.06 13.41
N PRO A 129 -4.38 -10.23 13.30
CA PRO A 129 -5.04 -9.95 12.01
C PRO A 129 -4.16 -9.14 11.04
N SER A 130 -3.05 -8.56 11.49
CA SER A 130 -2.22 -7.67 10.68
C SER A 130 -1.11 -8.40 9.94
N ALA A 131 -1.21 -8.49 8.61
CA ALA A 131 -0.06 -8.76 7.76
C ALA A 131 0.87 -7.53 7.73
N TRP A 132 2.18 -7.77 7.67
CA TRP A 132 3.16 -6.71 7.56
C TRP A 132 3.40 -6.40 6.08
N ARG A 133 3.13 -5.16 5.68
CA ARG A 133 3.37 -4.68 4.32
C ARG A 133 4.68 -3.91 4.24
N PHE A 134 5.48 -4.18 3.22
CA PHE A 134 6.80 -3.61 2.98
C PHE A 134 6.79 -2.78 1.69
N PRO A 135 7.52 -1.67 1.62
CA PRO A 135 7.66 -0.91 0.37
C PRO A 135 8.45 -1.70 -0.68
N PRO A 136 8.36 -1.34 -1.98
CA PRO A 136 9.31 -1.84 -2.96
C PRO A 136 10.73 -1.41 -2.57
N PHE A 137 11.65 -2.37 -2.48
CA PHE A 137 13.06 -2.13 -2.18
C PHE A 137 13.94 -2.83 -3.23
N SER A 138 15.19 -2.38 -3.38
CA SER A 138 16.09 -2.94 -4.38
C SER A 138 16.47 -4.40 -4.09
N PHE A 139 16.67 -5.19 -5.14
CA PHE A 139 17.12 -6.59 -5.02
C PHE A 139 18.44 -6.74 -4.24
N PHE A 140 19.23 -5.67 -4.14
CA PHE A 140 20.43 -5.62 -3.29
C PHE A 140 20.14 -6.02 -1.83
N TRP A 141 18.99 -5.65 -1.27
CA TRP A 141 18.63 -6.03 0.10
C TRP A 141 18.34 -7.52 0.24
N VAL A 142 17.85 -8.18 -0.81
CA VAL A 142 17.70 -9.65 -0.84
C VAL A 142 19.06 -10.31 -0.76
N LEU A 143 20.03 -9.83 -1.56
CA LEU A 143 21.42 -10.29 -1.53
C LEU A 143 22.08 -10.03 -0.18
N ALA A 144 21.86 -8.85 0.41
CA ALA A 144 22.37 -8.49 1.73
C ALA A 144 21.78 -9.40 2.83
N ALA A 145 20.49 -9.70 2.77
CA ALA A 145 19.83 -10.61 3.70
C ALA A 145 20.41 -12.04 3.59
N TRP A 146 20.60 -12.56 2.38
CA TRP A 146 21.25 -13.86 2.19
C TRP A 146 22.71 -13.86 2.65
N ALA A 147 23.48 -12.80 2.38
CA ALA A 147 24.85 -12.66 2.86
C ALA A 147 24.91 -12.63 4.39
N LEU A 148 23.98 -11.94 5.04
CA LEU A 148 23.84 -11.91 6.51
C LEU A 148 23.53 -13.31 7.06
N VAL A 149 22.52 -13.96 6.51
CA VAL A 149 22.09 -15.31 6.92
C VAL A 149 23.22 -16.32 6.76
N LEU A 150 23.98 -16.27 5.65
CA LEU A 150 25.17 -17.08 5.42
C LEU A 150 26.32 -16.75 6.39
N SER A 151 26.51 -15.47 6.72
CA SER A 151 27.58 -15.04 7.64
C SER A 151 27.35 -15.51 9.08
N LEU A 152 26.10 -15.62 9.52
CA LEU A 152 25.75 -16.10 10.86
C LEU A 152 25.92 -17.61 11.03
N THR A 153 25.79 -18.38 9.95
CA THR A 153 25.66 -19.85 10.05
C THR A 153 26.87 -20.60 9.55
N LEU A 154 27.59 -20.08 8.56
CA LEU A 154 28.87 -20.64 8.19
C LEU A 154 29.84 -20.48 9.38
N PRO A 155 30.55 -21.55 9.78
CA PRO A 155 31.60 -21.46 10.78
C PRO A 155 32.81 -20.76 10.15
N LEU A 156 32.68 -19.46 9.87
CA LEU A 156 33.85 -18.62 9.71
C LEU A 156 34.64 -18.81 11.00
N LYS A 157 35.91 -19.19 10.89
CA LYS A 157 36.86 -19.42 12.00
C LYS A 157 37.14 -18.15 12.84
N HIS A 158 36.21 -17.20 12.86
CA HIS A 158 36.26 -15.94 13.54
C HIS A 158 35.30 -15.95 14.72
N LYS A 159 35.89 -15.75 15.90
CA LYS A 159 35.23 -15.67 17.21
C LYS A 159 34.01 -14.73 17.11
N PRO A 160 32.75 -15.22 17.23
CA PRO A 160 31.54 -14.43 16.93
C PRO A 160 31.36 -13.24 17.88
N ALA A 161 31.83 -13.36 19.13
CA ALA A 161 31.86 -12.24 20.10
C ALA A 161 32.77 -11.08 19.65
N LYS A 162 33.77 -11.32 18.78
CA LYS A 162 34.59 -10.28 18.16
C LYS A 162 34.10 -9.88 16.76
N ALA A 163 33.17 -10.61 16.16
CA ALA A 163 32.62 -10.29 14.84
C ALA A 163 31.55 -9.18 14.92
N LEU A 164 30.75 -9.16 15.98
CA LEU A 164 29.86 -8.03 16.28
C LEU A 164 30.65 -6.76 16.69
N ALA A 165 31.85 -6.95 17.24
CA ALA A 165 32.81 -5.88 17.52
C ALA A 165 33.73 -5.53 16.32
N ARG A 166 33.54 -6.17 15.15
CA ARG A 166 34.26 -5.74 13.93
C ARG A 166 33.61 -4.46 13.42
N PRO A 167 34.40 -3.43 13.06
CA PRO A 167 33.87 -2.16 12.57
C PRO A 167 32.99 -2.32 11.32
N THR A 168 33.13 -3.42 10.57
CA THR A 168 32.31 -3.71 9.38
C THR A 168 30.90 -4.21 9.71
N ALA A 169 30.68 -5.01 10.76
CA ALA A 169 29.33 -5.44 11.15
C ALA A 169 28.55 -4.31 11.82
N LEU A 170 29.22 -3.52 12.67
CA LEU A 170 28.73 -2.24 13.17
C LEU A 170 28.47 -1.25 12.04
N GLY A 171 29.31 -1.26 11.00
CA GLY A 171 29.13 -0.46 9.79
C GLY A 171 27.89 -0.87 8.98
N ILE A 172 27.58 -2.16 8.84
CA ILE A 172 26.38 -2.63 8.11
C ILE A 172 25.12 -2.34 8.91
N ILE A 173 25.11 -2.61 10.23
CA ILE A 173 23.97 -2.29 11.10
C ILE A 173 23.79 -0.78 11.19
N GLY A 174 24.89 -0.03 11.31
CA GLY A 174 24.89 1.42 11.29
C GLY A 174 24.42 1.99 9.96
N ALA A 175 24.82 1.39 8.82
CA ALA A 175 24.37 1.78 7.49
C ALA A 175 22.89 1.43 7.26
N SER A 176 22.41 0.29 7.73
CA SER A 176 20.99 -0.06 7.61
C SER A 176 20.11 0.81 8.51
N LEU A 177 20.55 1.09 9.75
CA LEU A 177 19.88 2.07 10.61
C LEU A 177 19.95 3.47 10.00
N ALA A 178 21.10 3.88 9.44
CA ALA A 178 21.25 5.17 8.81
C ALA A 178 20.37 5.29 7.57
N VAL A 179 20.23 4.24 6.75
CA VAL A 179 19.31 4.22 5.61
C VAL A 179 17.87 4.29 6.10
N LEU A 180 17.48 3.54 7.13
CA LEU A 180 16.13 3.61 7.70
C LEU A 180 15.82 5.00 8.29
N VAL A 181 16.78 5.60 9.00
CA VAL A 181 16.67 6.95 9.57
C VAL A 181 16.63 7.99 8.46
N TRP A 182 17.51 7.93 7.46
CA TRP A 182 17.49 8.84 6.32
C TRP A 182 16.25 8.66 5.45
N MET A 183 15.72 7.44 5.33
CA MET A 183 14.47 7.19 4.65
C MET A 183 13.29 7.75 5.42
N ALA A 184 13.28 7.64 6.75
CA ALA A 184 12.27 8.28 7.61
C ALA A 184 12.36 9.81 7.57
N VAL A 185 13.57 10.37 7.54
CA VAL A 185 13.81 11.81 7.41
C VAL A 185 13.42 12.33 6.02
N ALA A 186 13.75 11.59 4.95
CA ALA A 186 13.40 11.97 3.58
C ALA A 186 11.90 11.91 3.29
N HIS A 187 11.13 11.17 4.09
CA HIS A 187 9.66 11.11 4.01
C HIS A 187 8.98 11.87 5.15
N ALA A 188 9.74 12.64 5.93
CA ALA A 188 9.18 13.53 6.93
C ALA A 188 8.30 14.60 6.25
N PRO A 189 7.28 15.16 6.93
CA PRO A 189 6.47 16.24 6.38
C PRO A 189 7.36 17.45 6.07
N ASP A 190 7.44 17.82 4.79
CA ASP A 190 8.34 18.86 4.28
C ASP A 190 7.89 20.29 4.64
N SER A 191 6.93 20.45 5.56
CA SER A 191 6.28 21.73 5.94
C SER A 191 5.70 22.53 4.77
N ARG A 192 5.54 21.89 3.60
CA ARG A 192 5.06 22.48 2.36
C ARG A 192 3.75 21.86 1.94
N LEU A 193 2.94 22.64 1.23
CA LEU A 193 1.73 22.17 0.60
C LEU A 193 2.09 21.62 -0.78
N HIS A 194 1.71 20.37 -1.05
CA HIS A 194 1.89 19.75 -2.35
C HIS A 194 0.52 19.48 -2.98
N LEU A 195 0.34 19.93 -4.22
CA LEU A 195 -0.83 19.71 -5.03
C LEU A 195 -0.43 18.89 -6.24
N ARG A 196 -0.72 17.59 -6.20
CA ARG A 196 -0.46 16.69 -7.31
C ARG A 196 -1.75 16.45 -8.10
N ALA A 197 -1.86 17.08 -9.26
CA ALA A 197 -2.87 16.75 -10.24
C ALA A 197 -2.42 15.49 -10.99
N LEU A 198 -3.34 14.54 -11.19
CA LEU A 198 -3.16 13.33 -11.98
C LEU A 198 -3.99 13.46 -13.27
N ASN A 199 -3.42 13.05 -14.39
CA ASN A 199 -4.09 13.17 -15.68
C ASN A 199 -5.16 12.09 -15.81
N SER A 200 -6.41 12.50 -15.99
CA SER A 200 -7.51 11.62 -16.37
C SER A 200 -8.30 12.25 -17.53
N PRO A 201 -8.81 11.45 -18.48
CA PRO A 201 -9.51 11.95 -19.66
C PRO A 201 -10.82 12.69 -19.34
N GLU A 202 -11.50 12.29 -18.27
CA GLU A 202 -12.87 12.72 -17.95
C GLU A 202 -12.86 13.89 -16.95
N GLN A 203 -12.17 13.72 -15.81
CA GLN A 203 -12.13 14.69 -14.73
C GLN A 203 -10.77 14.69 -14.04
N PRO A 204 -10.26 15.86 -13.60
CA PRO A 204 -9.00 15.93 -12.91
C PRO A 204 -9.05 15.23 -11.54
N VAL A 205 -8.08 14.36 -11.27
CA VAL A 205 -7.90 13.77 -9.94
C VAL A 205 -6.80 14.55 -9.22
N LEU A 206 -7.08 15.03 -8.02
CA LEU A 206 -6.16 15.87 -7.25
C LEU A 206 -5.79 15.19 -5.94
N LEU A 207 -4.50 15.03 -5.68
CA LEU A 207 -3.96 14.63 -4.39
C LEU A 207 -3.31 15.84 -3.72
N VAL A 208 -3.83 16.22 -2.57
CA VAL A 208 -3.33 17.34 -1.76
C VAL A 208 -2.60 16.77 -0.54
N ARG A 209 -1.33 17.13 -0.39
CA ARG A 209 -0.56 16.89 0.84
C ARG A 209 -0.45 18.22 1.57
N SER A 210 -0.93 18.26 2.80
CA SER A 210 -0.82 19.44 3.65
C SER A 210 0.57 19.55 4.29
N ALA A 211 0.93 20.75 4.75
CA ALA A 211 2.21 21.02 5.41
C ALA A 211 2.44 20.13 6.65
N GLY A 212 1.37 19.78 7.38
CA GLY A 212 1.36 18.88 8.52
C GLY A 212 1.41 17.39 8.17
N GLY A 213 1.53 17.02 6.88
CA GLY A 213 1.62 15.62 6.43
C GLY A 213 0.29 14.90 6.31
N ARG A 214 -0.83 15.65 6.27
CA ARG A 214 -2.17 15.13 5.98
C ARG A 214 -2.39 14.95 4.48
N TYR A 215 -3.14 13.94 4.09
CA TYR A 215 -3.43 13.64 2.68
C TYR A 215 -4.93 13.70 2.40
N LEU A 216 -5.30 14.50 1.40
CA LEU A 216 -6.66 14.63 0.88
C LEU A 216 -6.65 14.21 -0.59
N LEU A 217 -7.53 13.28 -0.95
CA LEU A 217 -7.76 12.90 -2.35
C LEU A 217 -9.09 13.51 -2.83
N VAL A 218 -9.10 14.10 -4.02
CA VAL A 218 -10.29 14.64 -4.68
C VAL A 218 -10.44 13.98 -6.03
N GLY A 219 -11.54 13.25 -6.22
CA GLY A 219 -11.82 12.51 -7.45
C GLY A 219 -11.30 11.07 -7.44
N GLY A 220 -11.92 10.25 -8.28
CA GLY A 220 -11.57 8.85 -8.48
C GLY A 220 -11.61 8.44 -9.96
N ALA A 221 -11.47 9.42 -10.86
CA ALA A 221 -11.68 9.26 -12.30
C ALA A 221 -10.59 8.46 -13.04
N LEU A 222 -9.75 7.75 -12.29
CA LEU A 222 -8.66 6.91 -12.80
C LEU A 222 -9.03 5.44 -12.62
N PRO A 223 -8.53 4.52 -13.46
CA PRO A 223 -8.65 3.08 -13.21
C PRO A 223 -8.07 2.71 -11.83
N SER A 224 -8.66 1.72 -11.16
CA SER A 224 -8.27 1.31 -9.79
C SER A 224 -6.81 0.92 -9.66
N THR A 225 -6.24 0.26 -10.67
CA THR A 225 -4.82 -0.11 -10.71
C THR A 225 -3.90 1.10 -10.82
N THR A 226 -4.21 2.03 -11.73
CA THR A 226 -3.43 3.26 -11.93
C THR A 226 -3.52 4.18 -10.71
N LEU A 227 -4.71 4.32 -10.12
CA LEU A 227 -4.90 5.12 -8.92
C LEU A 227 -4.13 4.53 -7.72
N ALA A 228 -4.21 3.21 -7.52
CA ALA A 228 -3.46 2.52 -6.47
C ALA A 228 -1.94 2.64 -6.67
N GLU A 229 -1.44 2.57 -7.90
CA GLU A 229 -0.03 2.77 -8.21
C GLU A 229 0.43 4.20 -7.90
N GLN A 230 -0.33 5.21 -8.34
CA GLN A 230 0.00 6.62 -8.09
C GLN A 230 -0.05 6.96 -6.60
N LEU A 231 -1.08 6.48 -5.88
CA LEU A 231 -1.17 6.62 -4.43
C LEU A 231 -0.05 5.87 -3.70
N GLY A 232 0.32 4.67 -4.17
CA GLY A 232 1.42 3.89 -3.61
C GLY A 232 2.78 4.57 -3.74
N ARG A 233 2.98 5.39 -4.79
CA ARG A 233 4.18 6.22 -4.97
C ARG A 233 4.12 7.54 -4.18
N ALA A 234 2.93 8.09 -3.97
CA ALA A 234 2.75 9.39 -3.33
C ALA A 234 2.65 9.32 -1.79
N LEU A 235 2.07 8.25 -1.26
CA LEU A 235 1.87 8.06 0.18
C LEU A 235 3.13 7.51 0.86
N PRO A 236 3.35 7.84 2.16
CA PRO A 236 4.46 7.29 2.93
C PRO A 236 4.39 5.75 3.01
N PRO A 237 5.55 5.07 2.95
CA PRO A 237 5.60 3.60 2.92
C PRO A 237 5.02 2.95 4.18
N PHE A 238 5.07 3.63 5.33
CA PHE A 238 4.64 3.12 6.64
C PHE A 238 3.33 3.73 7.16
N ARG A 239 2.75 4.71 6.44
CA ARG A 239 1.47 5.36 6.79
C ARG A 239 0.68 5.67 5.52
N ARG A 240 -0.11 4.71 5.05
CA ARG A 240 -1.02 4.86 3.91
C ARG A 240 -2.42 5.22 4.42
N GLU A 241 -2.54 6.43 4.93
CA GLU A 241 -3.80 6.98 5.43
C GLU A 241 -4.17 8.21 4.60
N LEU A 242 -5.45 8.29 4.22
CA LEU A 242 -6.08 9.47 3.62
C LEU A 242 -7.02 10.05 4.67
N ASP A 243 -6.75 11.26 5.13
CA ASP A 243 -7.60 11.93 6.12
C ASP A 243 -9.00 12.19 5.56
N ALA A 244 -9.06 12.56 4.28
CA ALA A 244 -10.29 12.87 3.59
C ALA A 244 -10.26 12.42 2.12
N LEU A 245 -11.41 11.97 1.64
CA LEU A 245 -11.68 11.66 0.25
C LEU A 245 -12.90 12.46 -0.20
N VAL A 246 -12.73 13.35 -1.19
CA VAL A 246 -13.83 14.13 -1.77
C VAL A 246 -14.21 13.54 -3.12
N ILE A 247 -15.48 13.21 -3.29
CA ILE A 247 -16.03 12.64 -4.53
C ILE A 247 -16.78 13.76 -5.26
N PRO A 248 -16.23 14.29 -6.37
CA PRO A 248 -16.76 15.46 -7.06
C PRO A 248 -18.04 15.16 -7.86
N ALA A 249 -18.12 13.98 -8.47
CA ALA A 249 -19.25 13.57 -9.29
C ALA A 249 -19.54 12.07 -9.10
N CYS A 250 -20.78 11.69 -9.40
CA CYS A 250 -21.30 10.34 -9.13
C CYS A 250 -21.28 9.45 -10.38
N GLY A 251 -20.73 9.89 -11.51
CA GLY A 251 -20.69 9.14 -12.76
C GLY A 251 -19.90 7.84 -12.63
N ARG A 252 -20.10 6.91 -13.57
CA ARG A 252 -19.36 5.63 -13.57
C ARG A 252 -17.86 5.88 -13.65
N ASP A 253 -17.45 6.76 -14.55
CA ASP A 253 -16.04 7.02 -14.82
C ASP A 253 -15.38 7.83 -13.69
N ASP A 254 -16.17 8.54 -12.87
CA ASP A 254 -15.71 9.36 -11.75
C ASP A 254 -15.35 8.57 -10.48
N VAL A 255 -16.00 7.41 -10.27
CA VAL A 255 -15.86 6.60 -9.06
C VAL A 255 -15.18 5.25 -9.28
N GLN A 256 -14.86 4.90 -10.54
CA GLN A 256 -14.30 3.59 -10.90
C GLN A 256 -13.01 3.24 -10.14
N GLY A 257 -12.16 4.23 -9.86
CA GLY A 257 -10.88 4.02 -9.17
C GLY A 257 -11.01 3.79 -7.66
N LEU A 258 -12.16 4.11 -7.07
CA LEU A 258 -12.36 4.09 -5.63
C LEU A 258 -12.77 2.71 -5.10
N PHE A 259 -13.19 1.80 -5.98
CA PHE A 259 -13.53 0.43 -5.59
C PHE A 259 -12.29 -0.34 -5.14
N GLY A 260 -12.36 -0.91 -3.93
CA GLY A 260 -11.24 -1.65 -3.31
C GLY A 260 -10.13 -0.76 -2.74
N LEU A 261 -10.28 0.58 -2.80
CA LEU A 261 -9.26 1.49 -2.28
C LEU A 261 -9.09 1.35 -0.75
N ASN A 262 -10.19 1.09 -0.04
CA ASN A 262 -10.23 0.87 1.41
C ASN A 262 -9.42 -0.36 1.88
N GLU A 263 -9.13 -1.32 1.00
CA GLU A 263 -8.30 -2.49 1.33
C GLU A 263 -6.80 -2.18 1.32
N SER A 264 -6.41 -1.17 0.54
CA SER A 264 -5.01 -0.78 0.30
C SER A 264 -4.61 0.48 1.05
N VAL A 265 -5.56 1.37 1.35
CA VAL A 265 -5.37 2.67 1.99
C VAL A 265 -6.47 2.89 3.02
N ARG A 266 -6.10 3.33 4.23
CA ARG A 266 -7.08 3.64 5.27
C ARG A 266 -7.68 5.03 5.01
N ILE A 267 -8.99 5.12 4.91
CA ILE A 267 -9.71 6.37 4.63
C ILE A 267 -10.37 6.86 5.92
N GLY A 268 -10.10 8.10 6.32
CA GLY A 268 -10.67 8.74 7.51
C GLY A 268 -12.11 9.15 7.31
N ALA A 269 -12.35 10.09 6.38
CA ALA A 269 -13.68 10.58 6.04
C ALA A 269 -13.91 10.67 4.53
N VAL A 270 -15.13 10.40 4.10
CA VAL A 270 -15.56 10.54 2.70
C VAL A 270 -16.61 11.66 2.60
N TYR A 271 -16.37 12.58 1.68
CA TYR A 271 -17.19 13.75 1.42
C TYR A 271 -17.80 13.67 0.02
N TRP A 272 -19.12 13.61 -0.05
CA TRP A 272 -19.86 13.45 -1.30
C TRP A 272 -20.38 14.81 -1.79
N ALA A 273 -19.94 15.28 -2.96
CA ALA A 273 -20.48 16.48 -3.61
C ALA A 273 -21.76 16.19 -4.41
N CYS A 274 -22.01 14.93 -4.75
CA CYS A 274 -23.16 14.46 -5.50
C CYS A 274 -24.06 13.56 -4.64
N ASN A 275 -25.27 13.24 -5.13
CA ASN A 275 -26.17 12.33 -4.44
C ASN A 275 -25.80 10.86 -4.69
N PRO A 276 -25.32 10.10 -3.69
CA PRO A 276 -24.89 8.71 -3.88
C PRO A 276 -26.05 7.78 -4.27
N ASP A 277 -27.30 8.12 -3.94
CA ASP A 277 -28.47 7.28 -4.20
C ASP A 277 -28.94 7.28 -5.66
N ARG A 278 -28.46 8.24 -6.46
CA ARG A 278 -28.90 8.44 -7.85
C ARG A 278 -28.49 7.28 -8.76
N LEU A 279 -27.27 6.76 -8.60
CA LEU A 279 -26.70 5.76 -9.48
C LEU A 279 -26.41 4.46 -8.73
N GLN A 280 -26.64 3.31 -9.39
CA GLN A 280 -26.43 2.00 -8.75
C GLN A 280 -24.96 1.76 -8.39
N ILE A 281 -24.02 2.23 -9.22
CA ILE A 281 -22.59 2.08 -8.97
C ILE A 281 -22.18 2.82 -7.69
N THR A 282 -22.65 4.05 -7.53
CA THR A 282 -22.33 4.89 -6.38
C THR A 282 -23.01 4.41 -5.10
N ARG A 283 -24.24 3.89 -5.18
CA ARG A 283 -24.89 3.20 -4.06
C ARG A 283 -24.08 2.01 -3.56
N ARG A 284 -23.52 1.21 -4.46
CA ARG A 284 -22.65 0.09 -4.09
C ARG A 284 -21.37 0.57 -3.41
N LEU A 285 -20.75 1.64 -3.91
CA LEU A 285 -19.57 2.24 -3.30
C LEU A 285 -19.87 2.80 -1.91
N TYR A 286 -20.99 3.52 -1.77
CA TYR A 286 -21.47 4.05 -0.50
C TYR A 286 -21.70 2.94 0.52
N ALA A 287 -22.35 1.84 0.12
CA ALA A 287 -22.55 0.67 0.97
C ALA A 287 -21.22 0.01 1.38
N ALA A 288 -20.27 -0.15 0.45
CA ALA A 288 -18.95 -0.71 0.77
C ALA A 288 -18.19 0.14 1.80
N PHE A 289 -18.27 1.47 1.71
CA PHE A 289 -17.67 2.36 2.71
C PHE A 289 -18.40 2.33 4.05
N GLN A 290 -19.72 2.10 4.07
CA GLN A 290 -20.49 1.90 5.31
C GLN A 290 -20.08 0.59 5.99
N GLU A 291 -19.98 -0.50 5.24
CA GLU A 291 -19.53 -1.81 5.76
C GLU A 291 -18.11 -1.75 6.34
N ALA A 292 -17.24 -0.94 5.73
CA ALA A 292 -15.89 -0.69 6.23
C ALA A 292 -15.83 0.27 7.45
N GLY A 293 -16.96 0.81 7.91
CA GLY A 293 -17.04 1.72 9.06
C GLY A 293 -16.43 3.11 8.81
N ILE A 294 -16.36 3.54 7.55
CA ILE A 294 -15.77 4.84 7.18
C ILE A 294 -16.82 5.94 7.39
N THR A 295 -16.41 7.08 7.95
CA THR A 295 -17.32 8.22 8.16
C THR A 295 -17.66 8.87 6.82
N GLN A 296 -18.94 8.95 6.48
CA GLN A 296 -19.41 9.52 5.21
C GLN A 296 -20.31 10.72 5.45
N ARG A 297 -20.06 11.83 4.75
CA ARG A 297 -20.85 13.05 4.85
C ARG A 297 -21.09 13.64 3.47
N ARG A 298 -22.25 14.28 3.28
CA ARG A 298 -22.53 15.08 2.08
C ARG A 298 -22.00 16.50 2.27
N LEU A 299 -21.30 17.03 1.27
CA LEU A 299 -20.82 18.41 1.27
C LEU A 299 -21.98 19.39 1.13
N GLN A 300 -21.91 20.48 1.88
CA GLN A 300 -22.79 21.64 1.76
C GLN A 300 -22.01 22.83 1.20
N ALA A 301 -22.70 23.81 0.61
CA ALA A 301 -22.05 24.94 -0.06
C ALA A 301 -21.25 25.84 0.90
N GLU A 302 -21.57 25.79 2.19
CA GLU A 302 -20.91 26.55 3.26
C GLU A 302 -19.79 25.75 3.95
N ASP A 303 -19.66 24.45 3.63
CA ASP A 303 -18.61 23.61 4.22
C ASP A 303 -17.23 24.06 3.72
N SER A 304 -16.30 24.24 4.66
CA SER A 304 -14.89 24.44 4.36
C SER A 304 -14.05 23.43 5.12
N LEU A 305 -13.03 22.89 4.45
CA LEU A 305 -12.11 21.92 5.04
C LEU A 305 -10.83 22.65 5.46
N LEU A 306 -10.52 22.63 6.76
CA LEU A 306 -9.29 23.18 7.30
C LEU A 306 -8.18 22.13 7.27
N LEU A 307 -7.26 22.30 6.33
CA LEU A 307 -6.15 21.37 6.08
C LEU A 307 -4.99 21.57 7.02
N ASP A 308 -4.76 22.78 7.57
CA ASP A 308 -3.73 23.17 8.55
C ASP A 308 -3.96 24.63 8.96
N PRO A 309 -3.32 25.15 10.03
CA PRO A 309 -3.41 26.57 10.36
C PRO A 309 -2.78 27.41 9.24
N GLY A 310 -3.62 27.88 8.32
CA GLY A 310 -3.23 28.67 7.14
C GLY A 310 -3.65 28.07 5.79
N ALA A 311 -4.10 26.82 5.73
CA ALA A 311 -4.58 26.18 4.50
C ALA A 311 -6.06 25.79 4.61
N SER A 312 -6.89 26.34 3.73
CA SER A 312 -8.34 26.10 3.69
C SER A 312 -8.80 25.70 2.29
N ILE A 313 -9.76 24.79 2.24
CA ILE A 313 -10.44 24.42 1.00
C ILE A 313 -11.90 24.83 1.08
N HIS A 314 -12.33 25.56 0.05
CA HIS A 314 -13.70 25.96 -0.17
C HIS A 314 -14.25 25.21 -1.40
N PHE A 315 -15.48 24.73 -1.27
CA PHE A 315 -16.15 23.98 -2.32
C PHE A 315 -17.28 24.83 -2.91
N ALA A 316 -17.33 24.92 -4.24
CA ALA A 316 -18.50 25.45 -4.94
C ALA A 316 -19.26 24.26 -5.53
N LEU A 317 -20.45 24.00 -5.00
CA LEU A 317 -21.32 22.91 -5.45
C LEU A 317 -22.24 23.38 -6.58
N GLY A 318 -22.43 22.52 -7.59
CA GLY A 318 -23.49 22.62 -8.59
C GLY A 318 -24.75 21.83 -8.15
N GLU A 319 -25.67 21.56 -9.08
CA GLU A 319 -26.92 20.83 -8.77
C GLU A 319 -26.67 19.38 -8.36
N ASP A 320 -25.71 18.69 -9.01
CA ASP A 320 -25.44 17.27 -8.79
C ASP A 320 -23.95 16.89 -8.88
N ALA A 321 -23.06 17.88 -8.94
CA ALA A 321 -21.62 17.69 -8.99
C ALA A 321 -20.88 18.87 -8.33
N LEU A 322 -19.61 18.67 -8.00
CA LEU A 322 -18.72 19.75 -7.61
C LEU A 322 -18.46 20.63 -8.83
N ARG A 323 -18.70 21.94 -8.72
CA ARG A 323 -18.45 22.89 -9.80
C ARG A 323 -16.99 23.33 -9.81
N SER A 324 -16.49 23.74 -8.65
CA SER A 324 -15.07 24.07 -8.47
C SER A 324 -14.60 23.85 -7.04
N LEU A 325 -13.31 23.63 -6.90
CA LEU A 325 -12.59 23.54 -5.64
C LEU A 325 -11.58 24.68 -5.58
N ARG A 326 -11.66 25.48 -4.52
CA ARG A 326 -10.71 26.56 -4.25
C ARG A 326 -9.87 26.18 -3.05
N LEU A 327 -8.56 26.19 -3.21
CA LEU A 327 -7.61 25.99 -2.12
C LEU A 327 -6.83 27.29 -1.90
N GLN A 328 -6.79 27.74 -0.66
CA GLN A 328 -6.06 28.93 -0.25
C GLN A 328 -5.04 28.55 0.82
N SER A 329 -3.78 28.93 0.61
CA SER A 329 -2.68 28.69 1.54
C SER A 329 -1.69 29.87 1.49
N GLY A 330 -1.77 30.79 2.45
CA GLY A 330 -0.99 32.04 2.40
C GLY A 330 -1.30 32.86 1.13
N ASP A 331 -0.27 33.24 0.37
CA ASP A 331 -0.39 34.00 -0.89
C ASP A 331 -0.70 33.11 -2.11
N PHE A 332 -0.83 31.80 -1.89
CA PHE A 332 -1.12 30.82 -2.93
C PHE A 332 -2.62 30.50 -2.99
N SER A 333 -3.20 30.58 -4.19
CA SER A 333 -4.60 30.25 -4.45
C SER A 333 -4.72 29.30 -5.65
N ALA A 334 -5.20 28.07 -5.45
CA ALA A 334 -5.52 27.17 -6.54
C ALA A 334 -7.03 27.10 -6.78
N LEU A 335 -7.45 26.99 -8.04
CA LEU A 335 -8.85 26.83 -8.43
C LEU A 335 -8.97 25.68 -9.42
N ILE A 336 -9.50 24.55 -8.99
CA ILE A 336 -9.78 23.42 -9.87
C ILE A 336 -11.23 23.48 -10.30
N GLN A 337 -11.49 23.38 -11.61
CA GLN A 337 -12.83 23.38 -12.17
C GLN A 337 -13.18 21.95 -12.59
N TYR A 338 -14.32 21.46 -12.11
CA TYR A 338 -14.80 20.10 -12.39
C TYR A 338 -15.98 20.13 -13.37
N GLU A 339 -16.83 21.16 -13.26
CA GLU A 339 -17.96 21.38 -14.16
C GLU A 339 -17.57 22.43 -15.20
N ALA A 340 -16.81 22.00 -16.21
CA ALA A 340 -16.53 22.83 -17.35
C ALA A 340 -17.41 22.41 -18.53
N ALA A 341 -18.10 23.37 -19.14
CA ALA A 341 -19.02 23.15 -20.23
C ALA A 341 -18.37 22.34 -21.36
N ALA A 342 -18.79 21.08 -21.51
CA ALA A 342 -18.76 20.28 -22.74
C ALA A 342 -17.58 20.54 -23.70
N SER A 343 -16.34 20.46 -23.22
CA SER A 343 -15.16 20.50 -24.09
C SER A 343 -14.52 19.13 -24.11
N GLN A 344 -14.41 18.54 -25.31
CA GLN A 344 -13.77 17.25 -25.56
C GLN A 344 -12.22 17.33 -25.56
N GLU A 345 -11.65 18.44 -25.09
CA GLU A 345 -10.19 18.60 -24.99
C GLU A 345 -9.67 18.02 -23.67
N PRO A 346 -8.52 17.32 -23.68
CA PRO A 346 -7.93 16.79 -22.46
C PRO A 346 -7.67 17.91 -21.44
N ALA A 347 -7.83 17.59 -20.16
CA ALA A 347 -7.60 18.51 -19.05
C ALA A 347 -6.21 19.14 -19.17
N SER A 348 -6.17 20.42 -19.55
CA SER A 348 -4.94 21.19 -19.63
C SER A 348 -4.68 21.80 -18.27
N LEU A 349 -3.46 21.65 -17.79
CA LEU A 349 -3.00 22.36 -16.61
C LEU A 349 -2.63 23.78 -17.04
N TRP A 350 -3.28 24.77 -16.45
CA TRP A 350 -3.01 26.19 -16.68
C TRP A 350 -2.40 26.81 -15.43
N ILE A 351 -1.26 27.45 -15.60
CA ILE A 351 -0.55 28.19 -14.54
C ILE A 351 -0.45 29.64 -14.99
N GLY A 352 -0.99 30.59 -14.22
CA GLY A 352 -0.89 32.03 -14.53
C GLY A 352 -1.64 32.95 -13.56
N ALA A 353 -1.55 34.27 -13.79
CA ALA A 353 -2.43 35.26 -13.16
C ALA A 353 -3.69 35.39 -14.01
N PHE A 354 -4.87 35.11 -13.45
CA PHE A 354 -6.16 35.27 -14.13
C PHE A 354 -6.81 36.58 -13.63
N ALA A 355 -7.43 37.40 -14.46
CA ALA A 355 -8.20 38.54 -13.96
C ALA A 355 -9.70 38.22 -13.95
N GLN A 356 -10.39 38.74 -12.93
CA GLN A 356 -11.83 39.07 -12.86
C GLN A 356 -12.82 38.23 -12.03
N ASP A 357 -12.58 36.97 -11.64
CA ASP A 357 -13.60 36.22 -10.84
C ASP A 357 -13.20 35.82 -9.40
N LEU A 358 -12.00 36.16 -8.92
CA LEU A 358 -11.54 35.78 -7.58
C LEU A 358 -10.50 36.76 -6.99
N PRO A 359 -10.61 37.17 -5.72
CA PRO A 359 -9.63 38.04 -5.07
C PRO A 359 -8.38 37.28 -4.58
N GLU A 360 -7.22 37.93 -4.77
CA GLU A 360 -5.88 37.79 -4.18
C GLU A 360 -5.20 36.39 -4.15
N GLY A 361 -4.19 36.23 -5.03
CA GLY A 361 -3.19 35.15 -5.00
C GLY A 361 -2.25 35.23 -6.22
N GLN A 362 -0.93 35.16 -6.01
CA GLN A 362 0.11 35.40 -7.04
C GLN A 362 0.29 34.24 -8.04
N VAL A 363 -0.16 33.04 -7.70
CA VAL A 363 -0.05 31.85 -8.57
C VAL A 363 -1.34 31.07 -8.54
N ARG A 364 -1.89 30.77 -9.72
CA ARG A 364 -3.15 30.05 -9.87
C ARG A 364 -2.95 28.81 -10.71
N LEU A 365 -3.40 27.68 -10.19
CA LEU A 365 -3.42 26.39 -10.87
C LEU A 365 -4.86 26.05 -11.20
N ALA A 366 -5.16 26.02 -12.50
CA ALA A 366 -6.45 25.56 -13.01
C ALA A 366 -6.26 24.28 -13.81
N VAL A 367 -7.03 23.27 -13.45
CA VAL A 367 -7.12 22.01 -14.21
C VAL A 367 -8.53 21.96 -14.78
N GLY A 368 -8.64 21.99 -16.10
CA GLY A 368 -9.91 22.09 -16.82
C GLY A 368 -9.69 22.43 -18.31
N PRO A 369 -10.76 22.46 -19.13
CA PRO A 369 -10.65 22.91 -20.51
C PRO A 369 -10.28 24.40 -20.55
N ARG A 370 -9.71 24.81 -21.68
CA ARG A 370 -9.17 26.16 -21.89
C ARG A 370 -10.14 27.23 -21.39
N PRO A 371 -9.76 28.07 -20.39
CA PRO A 371 -10.57 29.22 -20.07
C PRO A 371 -10.71 30.06 -21.33
N LEU A 372 -11.93 30.46 -21.67
CA LEU A 372 -12.26 31.30 -22.83
C LEU A 372 -11.74 32.74 -22.64
N THR A 373 -10.48 32.93 -22.22
CA THR A 373 -9.81 34.22 -22.24
C THR A 373 -9.22 34.43 -23.61
N ASN A 374 -9.84 35.32 -24.39
CA ASN A 374 -9.33 35.76 -25.68
C ASN A 374 -7.97 36.47 -25.46
N PRO A 375 -6.83 35.92 -25.92
CA PRO A 375 -5.50 36.47 -25.64
C PRO A 375 -5.26 37.86 -26.26
N ALA A 376 -6.20 38.34 -27.10
CA ALA A 376 -6.20 39.69 -27.61
C ALA A 376 -6.77 40.74 -26.63
N ARG A 377 -7.47 40.33 -25.56
CA ARG A 377 -8.13 41.24 -24.59
C ARG A 377 -7.46 41.31 -23.22
N ASP A 378 -6.68 40.30 -22.82
CA ASP A 378 -6.01 40.26 -21.51
C ASP A 378 -4.47 40.15 -21.65
N PRO A 379 -3.70 41.21 -21.41
CA PRO A 379 -2.25 41.19 -21.59
C PRO A 379 -1.48 40.30 -20.60
N GLU A 380 -2.12 39.85 -19.50
CA GLU A 380 -1.53 38.91 -18.51
C GLU A 380 -1.65 37.43 -18.92
N SER A 381 -2.46 37.10 -19.94
CA SER A 381 -2.63 35.74 -20.46
C SER A 381 -1.38 35.20 -21.18
N ARG A 382 -0.31 36.01 -21.29
CA ARG A 382 0.99 35.65 -21.90
C ARG A 382 1.84 34.73 -21.02
N SER A 383 1.49 34.54 -19.75
CA SER A 383 2.21 33.68 -18.81
C SER A 383 1.59 32.29 -18.63
N LEU A 384 0.68 31.87 -19.53
CA LEU A 384 0.01 30.59 -19.45
C LEU A 384 0.88 29.46 -20.03
N ILE A 385 1.39 28.58 -19.18
CA ILE A 385 2.05 27.34 -19.60
C ILE A 385 0.96 26.27 -19.72
N ALA A 386 0.65 25.86 -20.95
CA ALA A 386 -0.21 24.71 -21.21
C ALA A 386 0.65 23.44 -21.29
N LEU A 387 0.42 22.49 -20.38
CA LEU A 387 1.01 21.16 -20.46
C LEU A 387 0.05 20.21 -21.20
N VAL A 388 0.53 19.68 -22.33
CA VAL A 388 -0.11 18.61 -23.11
C VAL A 388 0.70 17.33 -22.88
N ASP A 389 0.00 16.20 -22.70
CA ASP A 389 0.58 14.87 -22.44
C ASP A 389 1.48 14.78 -21.19
N TRP A 390 0.85 14.72 -20.01
CA TRP A 390 1.52 14.55 -18.72
C TRP A 390 0.89 13.38 -17.94
N THR A 391 1.66 12.69 -17.10
CA THR A 391 1.14 11.63 -16.20
C THR A 391 0.67 12.21 -14.87
N TRP A 392 1.47 13.09 -14.27
CA TRP A 392 1.08 13.89 -13.11
C TRP A 392 1.86 15.20 -13.08
N VAL A 393 1.26 16.23 -12.47
CA VAL A 393 1.92 17.51 -12.19
C VAL A 393 1.78 17.81 -10.71
N GLU A 394 2.89 18.15 -10.08
CA GLU A 394 2.96 18.53 -8.69
C GLU A 394 3.36 19.99 -8.54
N ALA A 395 2.49 20.78 -7.93
CA ALA A 395 2.76 22.12 -7.46
C ALA A 395 3.14 22.07 -5.97
N ILE A 396 4.29 22.62 -5.62
CA ILE A 396 4.83 22.66 -4.26
C ILE A 396 4.94 24.10 -3.83
N THR A 397 4.38 24.45 -2.68
CA THR A 397 4.46 25.81 -2.13
C THR A 397 4.62 25.80 -0.61
N ASP A 398 5.37 26.76 -0.09
CA ASP A 398 5.41 27.11 1.34
C ASP A 398 4.56 28.37 1.66
N GLY A 399 3.79 28.86 0.68
CA GLY A 399 3.01 30.08 0.77
C GLY A 399 3.73 31.34 0.27
N GLN A 400 5.05 31.29 -0.01
CA GLN A 400 5.82 32.40 -0.59
C GLN A 400 6.60 31.99 -1.86
N GLU A 401 7.26 30.83 -1.83
CA GLU A 401 7.87 30.21 -2.99
C GLU A 401 6.92 29.19 -3.63
N PHE A 402 7.06 29.04 -4.95
CA PHE A 402 6.27 28.12 -5.74
C PHE A 402 7.16 27.36 -6.72
N ARG A 403 7.02 26.03 -6.75
CA ARG A 403 7.74 25.14 -7.66
C ARG A 403 6.77 24.19 -8.33
N ILE A 404 6.98 23.93 -9.62
CA ILE A 404 6.19 22.95 -10.38
C ILE A 404 7.12 21.86 -10.88
N ILE A 405 6.70 20.62 -10.67
CA ILE A 405 7.32 19.43 -11.20
C ILE A 405 6.28 18.75 -12.09
N ALA A 406 6.54 18.68 -13.39
CA ALA A 406 5.71 17.96 -14.33
C ALA A 406 6.44 16.71 -14.81
N VAL A 407 5.76 15.57 -14.76
CA VAL A 407 6.27 14.31 -15.31
C VAL A 407 5.44 13.93 -16.52
N LYS A 408 6.13 13.66 -17.62
CA LYS A 408 5.54 13.09 -18.82
C LYS A 408 5.39 11.59 -18.63
#